data_AF-L1P760-F1
#
_entry.id   AF-L1P760-F1
#
_cell.length_a   1.000
_cell.length_b   1.000
_cell.length_c   1.000
_cell.angle_alpha   90.00
_cell.angle_beta   90.00
_cell.angle_gamma   90.00
#
_symmetry.space_group_name_H-M   'P 1'
#
loop_
_entity.id
_entity.type
_entity.pdbx_description
1 polymer ?
#
loop_
_entity_poly.entity_id
_entity_poly.type
_entity_poly.pdbx_seq_one_letter_code
_entity_poly.pdbx_strand_id
1 'polypeptide(L)'
;MMNWRDWFSEIEKDFGFHKPISWTEKISTVEEFLERYPNDMQLRIRALYFLHNILVEEEYPIQSTEPMSYLLRKWFTEANPKFAVSAEYLFFVGKRLFIAEWFFGLNDTTQAIVFQEKAHILEPKRKLYKWAYYMAIGQEYQNLAKEILNNTEEIKWLKERGFPGEYVLEQLYTSTEIN
;
A
#
# COMPACT_ATOMS: atom_id res chain seq x y z
N MET A 1 -0.81 -14.43 22.39
CA MET A 1 -1.22 -14.10 21.00
C MET A 1 -0.32 -12.99 20.51
N MET A 2 0.29 -13.17 19.35
CA MET A 2 1.14 -12.15 18.75
C MET A 2 0.29 -10.99 18.23
N ASN A 3 0.74 -9.76 18.43
CA ASN A 3 0.12 -8.57 17.85
C ASN A 3 0.34 -8.59 16.33
N TRP A 4 -0.69 -8.29 15.54
CA TRP A 4 -0.57 -8.28 14.08
C TRP A 4 0.48 -7.27 13.61
N ARG A 5 0.64 -6.13 14.30
CA ARG A 5 1.64 -5.11 13.94
C ARG A 5 3.05 -5.66 14.01
N ASP A 6 3.37 -6.31 15.12
CA ASP A 6 4.67 -6.93 15.35
C ASP A 6 4.90 -8.07 14.35
N TRP A 7 3.85 -8.86 14.05
CA TRP A 7 3.92 -9.91 13.03
C TRP A 7 4.29 -9.36 11.65
N PHE A 8 3.60 -8.31 11.20
CA PHE A 8 3.90 -7.68 9.92
C PHE A 8 5.31 -7.08 9.92
N SER A 9 5.69 -6.37 10.98
CA SER A 9 7.03 -5.79 11.10
C SER A 9 8.16 -6.81 11.07
N GLU A 10 7.92 -8.06 11.49
CA GLU A 10 8.92 -9.13 11.35
C GLU A 10 8.95 -9.72 9.93
N ILE A 11 7.80 -10.06 9.33
CA ILE A 11 7.78 -10.68 8.00
C ILE A 11 8.19 -9.70 6.88
N GLU A 12 7.89 -8.41 7.03
CA GLU A 12 8.25 -7.36 6.06
C GLU A 12 9.78 -7.19 5.93
N LYS A 13 10.57 -7.64 6.92
CA LYS A 13 12.05 -7.64 6.84
C LYS A 13 12.60 -8.65 5.83
N ASP A 14 11.79 -9.63 5.43
CA ASP A 14 12.19 -10.66 4.49
C ASP A 14 11.87 -10.30 3.03
N PHE A 15 11.20 -9.17 2.78
CA PHE A 15 10.87 -8.71 1.43
C PHE A 15 12.10 -8.36 0.59
N GLY A 16 12.07 -8.70 -0.70
CA GLY A 16 13.13 -8.42 -1.68
C GLY A 16 14.37 -9.30 -1.54
N PHE A 17 14.38 -10.27 -0.63
CA PHE A 17 15.50 -11.20 -0.42
C PHE A 17 15.33 -12.56 -1.13
N HIS A 18 14.20 -12.76 -1.84
CA HIS A 18 13.88 -13.97 -2.62
C HIS A 18 14.16 -15.29 -1.86
N LYS A 19 13.90 -15.28 -0.54
CA LYS A 19 14.11 -16.47 0.30
C LYS A 19 12.99 -17.47 0.01
N PRO A 20 13.25 -18.79 0.12
CA PRO A 20 12.20 -19.81 0.05
C PRO A 20 11.30 -19.70 1.30
N ILE A 21 10.23 -18.93 1.18
CA ILE A 21 9.25 -18.68 2.23
C ILE A 21 7.95 -19.42 1.87
N SER A 22 7.36 -20.10 2.85
CA SER A 22 6.01 -20.65 2.72
C SER A 22 4.99 -19.50 2.82
N TRP A 23 4.73 -18.84 1.70
CA TRP A 23 3.78 -17.73 1.65
C TRP A 23 2.36 -18.13 2.04
N THR A 24 1.98 -19.39 1.78
CA THR A 24 0.66 -19.93 2.15
C THR A 24 0.37 -19.79 3.63
N GLU A 25 1.28 -20.21 4.50
CA GLU A 25 1.10 -20.11 5.96
C GLU A 25 1.01 -18.66 6.44
N LYS A 26 1.81 -17.78 5.81
CA LYS A 26 1.81 -16.36 6.13
C LYS A 26 0.49 -15.70 5.72
N ILE A 27 -0.03 -16.04 4.54
CA ILE A 27 -1.32 -15.58 4.04
C ILE A 27 -2.45 -16.07 4.96
N SER A 28 -2.46 -17.33 5.36
CA SER A 28 -3.46 -17.84 6.31
C SER A 28 -3.43 -17.09 7.64
N THR A 29 -2.24 -16.73 8.14
CA THR A 29 -2.11 -15.90 9.35
C THR A 29 -2.72 -14.50 9.15
N VAL A 30 -2.52 -13.90 7.98
CA VAL A 30 -3.15 -12.60 7.64
C VAL A 30 -4.67 -12.73 7.60
N GLU A 31 -5.22 -13.80 7.03
CA GLU A 31 -6.67 -14.05 7.05
C GLU A 31 -7.23 -14.11 8.48
N GLU A 32 -6.56 -14.83 9.39
CA GLU A 32 -6.95 -14.87 10.81
C GLU A 32 -6.96 -13.47 11.46
N PHE A 33 -5.97 -12.63 11.16
CA PHE A 33 -5.97 -11.25 11.65
C PHE A 33 -7.14 -10.44 11.08
N LEU A 34 -7.42 -10.58 9.78
CA LEU A 34 -8.49 -9.86 9.10
C LEU A 34 -9.87 -10.27 9.58
N GLU A 35 -10.07 -11.54 9.95
CA GLU A 35 -11.29 -12.05 10.59
C GLU A 35 -11.45 -11.51 12.00
N ARG A 36 -10.36 -11.46 12.77
CA ARG A 36 -10.38 -11.00 14.16
C ARG A 36 -10.55 -9.49 14.30
N TYR A 37 -9.99 -8.71 13.37
CA TYR A 37 -10.02 -7.25 13.39
C TYR A 37 -10.62 -6.70 12.08
N PRO A 38 -11.90 -7.00 11.79
CA PRO A 38 -12.50 -6.72 10.48
C PRO A 38 -12.65 -5.22 10.17
N ASN A 39 -12.60 -4.37 11.19
CA ASN A 39 -12.75 -2.93 11.10
C ASN A 39 -11.42 -2.15 11.27
N ASP A 40 -10.28 -2.85 11.33
CA ASP A 40 -8.97 -2.21 11.42
C ASP A 40 -8.46 -1.83 10.02
N MET A 41 -8.57 -0.55 9.68
CA MET A 41 -8.13 -0.01 8.38
C MET A 41 -6.63 -0.18 8.15
N GLN A 42 -5.80 -0.02 9.18
CA GLN A 42 -4.34 -0.10 9.01
C GLN A 42 -3.90 -1.54 8.75
N LEU A 43 -4.49 -2.50 9.45
CA LEU A 43 -4.31 -3.91 9.14
C LEU A 43 -4.71 -4.22 7.69
N ARG A 44 -5.84 -3.68 7.23
CA ARG A 44 -6.31 -3.90 5.86
C ARG A 44 -5.34 -3.33 4.82
N ILE A 45 -4.84 -2.11 5.02
CA ILE A 45 -3.82 -1.52 4.13
C ILE A 45 -2.56 -2.39 4.10
N ARG A 46 -2.04 -2.82 5.26
CA ARG A 46 -0.86 -3.68 5.32
C ARG A 46 -1.07 -5.05 4.67
N ALA A 47 -2.23 -5.67 4.85
CA ALA A 47 -2.57 -6.94 4.21
C ALA A 47 -2.58 -6.83 2.67
N LEU A 48 -3.16 -5.74 2.12
CA LEU A 48 -3.15 -5.48 0.67
C LEU A 48 -1.72 -5.28 0.15
N TYR A 49 -0.91 -4.49 0.85
CA TYR A 49 0.49 -4.27 0.47
C TYR A 49 1.31 -5.56 0.52
N PHE A 50 1.14 -6.36 1.58
CA PHE A 50 1.82 -7.63 1.78
C PHE A 50 1.56 -8.61 0.64
N LEU A 51 0.28 -8.88 0.34
CA LEU A 51 -0.05 -9.87 -0.68
C LEU A 51 0.30 -9.37 -2.08
N HIS A 52 0.12 -8.08 -2.34
CA HIS A 52 0.57 -7.49 -3.59
C HIS A 52 2.10 -7.55 -3.75
N ASN A 53 2.87 -7.37 -2.66
CA ASN A 53 4.33 -7.48 -2.73
C ASN A 53 4.74 -8.89 -3.14
N ILE A 54 4.13 -9.91 -2.53
CA ILE A 54 4.38 -11.31 -2.89
C ILE A 54 4.11 -11.54 -4.37
N LEU A 55 2.97 -11.06 -4.88
CA LEU A 55 2.56 -11.25 -6.28
C LEU A 55 3.46 -10.57 -7.31
N VAL A 56 4.17 -9.50 -6.95
CA VAL A 56 4.94 -8.68 -7.90
C VAL A 56 6.45 -8.89 -7.76
N GLU A 57 6.96 -9.03 -6.53
CA GLU A 57 8.39 -8.96 -6.25
C GLU A 57 8.97 -10.29 -5.74
N GLU A 58 8.17 -11.15 -5.10
CA GLU A 58 8.71 -12.34 -4.42
C GLU A 58 8.71 -13.58 -5.30
N GLU A 59 9.56 -14.55 -4.93
CA GLU A 59 9.54 -15.87 -5.55
C GLU A 59 8.46 -16.76 -4.92
N TYR A 60 7.66 -17.39 -5.78
CA TYR A 60 6.63 -18.34 -5.36
C TYR A 60 6.26 -19.30 -6.52
N PRO A 61 5.67 -20.48 -6.25
CA PRO A 61 5.25 -21.40 -7.31
C PRO A 61 4.15 -20.79 -8.18
N ILE A 62 4.29 -20.84 -9.51
CA ILE A 62 3.35 -20.23 -10.47
C ILE A 62 1.89 -20.67 -10.30
N GLN A 63 1.65 -21.89 -9.79
CA GLN A 63 0.30 -22.40 -9.50
C GLN A 63 -0.40 -21.61 -8.39
N SER A 64 0.37 -20.86 -7.59
CA SER A 64 -0.13 -20.01 -6.50
C SER A 64 -0.56 -18.62 -6.96
N THR A 65 -0.23 -18.21 -8.20
CA THR A 65 -0.57 -16.87 -8.72
C THR A 65 -2.07 -16.62 -8.68
N GLU A 66 -2.87 -17.52 -9.25
CA GLU A 66 -4.32 -17.33 -9.38
C GLU A 66 -5.02 -17.30 -8.00
N PRO A 67 -4.77 -18.26 -7.06
CA PRO A 67 -5.32 -18.19 -5.71
C PRO A 67 -4.97 -16.91 -4.95
N MET A 68 -3.71 -16.47 -5.02
CA MET A 68 -3.26 -15.25 -4.34
C MET A 68 -3.86 -13.99 -4.95
N SER A 69 -3.95 -13.94 -6.28
CA SER A 69 -4.61 -12.83 -7.00
C SER A 69 -6.09 -12.73 -6.63
N TYR A 70 -6.78 -13.88 -6.56
CA TYR A 70 -8.17 -13.94 -6.11
C TYR A 70 -8.32 -13.40 -4.68
N LEU A 71 -7.43 -13.79 -3.75
CA LEU A 71 -7.45 -13.30 -2.37
C LEU A 71 -7.22 -11.80 -2.29
N LEU A 72 -6.23 -11.25 -3.03
CA LEU A 72 -5.99 -9.80 -3.05
C LEU A 72 -7.24 -9.05 -3.52
N ARG A 73 -7.86 -9.52 -4.62
CA ARG A 73 -9.10 -8.95 -5.15
C ARG A 73 -10.25 -9.02 -4.14
N LYS A 74 -10.42 -10.17 -3.47
CA LYS A 74 -11.42 -10.35 -2.40
C LYS A 74 -11.20 -9.35 -1.28
N TRP A 75 -10.00 -9.27 -0.71
CA TRP A 75 -9.68 -8.35 0.38
C TRP A 75 -9.89 -6.90 -0.01
N PHE A 76 -9.52 -6.52 -1.23
CA PHE A 76 -9.75 -5.17 -1.75
C PHE A 76 -11.24 -4.86 -1.90
N THR A 77 -12.03 -5.77 -2.47
CA THR A 77 -13.47 -5.61 -2.68
C THR A 77 -14.24 -5.52 -1.36
N GLU A 78 -13.82 -6.27 -0.33
CA GLU A 78 -14.42 -6.20 1.01
C GLU A 78 -14.05 -4.92 1.76
N ALA A 79 -12.83 -4.42 1.59
CA ALA A 79 -12.33 -3.23 2.27
C ALA A 79 -12.89 -1.93 1.67
N ASN A 80 -13.06 -1.89 0.35
CA ASN A 80 -13.34 -0.65 -0.37
C ASN A 80 -14.64 0.05 0.08
N PRO A 81 -15.80 -0.63 0.18
CA PRO A 81 -17.03 0.01 0.67
C PRO A 81 -16.93 0.54 2.10
N LYS A 82 -16.01 0.00 2.91
CA LYS A 82 -15.85 0.37 4.32
C LYS A 82 -14.90 1.56 4.51
N PHE A 83 -13.78 1.54 3.81
CA PHE A 83 -12.66 2.44 4.11
C PHE A 83 -12.39 3.51 3.04
N ALA A 84 -13.01 3.45 1.86
CA ALA A 84 -12.85 4.45 0.79
C ALA A 84 -13.50 5.82 1.08
N VAL A 85 -13.80 6.09 2.34
CA VAL A 85 -14.16 7.40 2.90
C VAL A 85 -13.01 8.03 3.70
N SER A 86 -11.94 7.27 3.96
CA SER A 86 -10.74 7.72 4.67
C SER A 86 -9.67 8.16 3.67
N ALA A 87 -9.13 9.36 3.88
CA ALA A 87 -8.04 9.88 3.05
C ALA A 87 -6.78 9.00 3.14
N GLU A 88 -6.47 8.45 4.32
CA GLU A 88 -5.32 7.55 4.51
C GLU A 88 -5.46 6.26 3.71
N TYR A 89 -6.65 5.64 3.71
CA TYR A 89 -6.90 4.43 2.91
C TYR A 89 -6.80 4.72 1.41
N LEU A 90 -7.48 5.78 0.96
CA LEU A 90 -7.46 6.18 -0.44
C LEU A 90 -6.03 6.48 -0.92
N PHE A 91 -5.25 7.19 -0.12
CA PHE A 91 -3.86 7.50 -0.41
C PHE A 91 -3.00 6.25 -0.57
N PHE A 92 -2.95 5.38 0.44
CA PHE A 92 -2.06 4.20 0.40
C PHE A 92 -2.51 3.20 -0.65
N VAL A 93 -3.80 2.87 -0.70
CA VAL A 93 -4.29 1.89 -1.67
C VAL A 93 -4.17 2.44 -3.08
N GLY A 94 -4.51 3.72 -3.30
CA GLY A 94 -4.32 4.38 -4.59
C GLY A 94 -2.87 4.34 -5.07
N LYS A 95 -1.88 4.47 -4.16
CA LYS A 95 -0.45 4.40 -4.54
C LYS A 95 -0.08 3.00 -5.01
N ARG A 96 -0.69 1.98 -4.41
CA ARG A 96 -0.44 0.58 -4.79
C ARG A 96 -1.14 0.19 -6.09
N LEU A 97 -2.34 0.71 -6.34
CA LEU A 97 -3.10 0.44 -7.57
C LEU A 97 -2.39 0.92 -8.85
N PHE A 98 -1.40 1.81 -8.79
CA PHE A 98 -0.58 2.14 -9.96
C PHE A 98 0.40 1.02 -10.36
N ILE A 99 0.56 0.02 -9.51
CA ILE A 99 1.43 -1.14 -9.74
C ILE A 99 0.50 -2.32 -9.97
N ALA A 100 0.55 -2.90 -11.17
CA ALA A 100 -0.16 -4.15 -11.51
C ALA A 100 -1.64 -4.18 -11.07
N GLU A 101 -2.41 -3.17 -11.48
CA GLU A 101 -3.82 -2.97 -11.12
C GLU A 101 -4.72 -4.18 -11.42
N TRP A 102 -4.34 -5.00 -12.40
CA TRP A 102 -5.06 -6.22 -12.78
C TRP A 102 -5.18 -7.23 -11.63
N PHE A 103 -4.21 -7.27 -10.70
CA PHE A 103 -4.29 -8.12 -9.51
C PHE A 103 -5.42 -7.70 -8.56
N PHE A 104 -5.78 -6.42 -8.56
CA PHE A 104 -6.94 -5.90 -7.83
C PHE A 104 -8.26 -6.07 -8.58
N GLY A 105 -8.23 -6.63 -9.81
CA GLY A 105 -9.41 -6.79 -10.66
C GLY A 105 -9.83 -5.52 -11.39
N LEU A 106 -8.91 -4.58 -11.58
CA LEU A 106 -9.13 -3.36 -12.33
C LEU A 106 -8.64 -3.53 -13.77
N ASN A 107 -9.24 -2.77 -14.69
CA ASN A 107 -8.86 -2.80 -16.11
C ASN A 107 -7.77 -1.77 -16.46
N ASP A 108 -7.65 -0.71 -15.65
CA ASP A 108 -6.73 0.40 -15.85
C ASP A 108 -6.50 1.14 -14.52
N THR A 109 -5.61 2.13 -14.56
CA THR A 109 -5.19 2.92 -13.39
C THR A 109 -6.12 4.10 -13.06
N THR A 110 -7.27 4.25 -13.74
CA THR A 110 -8.22 5.37 -13.49
C THR A 110 -8.67 5.38 -12.04
N GLN A 111 -8.94 4.21 -11.46
CA GLN A 111 -9.36 4.11 -10.06
C GLN A 111 -8.26 4.58 -9.09
N ALA A 112 -6.99 4.36 -9.43
CA ALA A 112 -5.84 4.83 -8.67
C ALA A 112 -5.78 6.36 -8.65
N ILE A 113 -5.98 7.01 -9.80
CA ILE A 113 -6.04 8.48 -9.93
C ILE A 113 -7.20 9.02 -9.08
N VAL A 114 -8.40 8.44 -9.21
CA VAL A 114 -9.59 8.84 -8.43
C VAL A 114 -9.34 8.73 -6.93
N PHE A 115 -8.61 7.70 -6.48
CA PHE A 115 -8.27 7.55 -5.06
C PHE A 115 -7.31 8.65 -4.59
N GLN A 116 -6.27 8.96 -5.36
CA GLN A 116 -5.34 10.04 -5.01
C GLN A 116 -6.03 11.40 -4.99
N GLU A 117 -6.87 11.68 -5.98
CA GLU A 117 -7.66 12.91 -6.03
C GLU A 117 -8.56 13.05 -4.79
N LYS A 118 -9.32 12.00 -4.46
CA LYS A 118 -10.20 12.02 -3.29
C LYS A 118 -9.44 12.18 -1.98
N ALA A 119 -8.30 11.51 -1.82
CA ALA A 119 -7.46 11.69 -0.64
C ALA A 119 -7.02 13.15 -0.49
N HIS A 120 -6.61 13.78 -1.60
CA HIS A 120 -6.25 15.20 -1.61
C HIS A 120 -7.45 16.11 -1.30
N ILE A 121 -8.64 15.85 -1.85
CA ILE A 121 -9.85 16.64 -1.58
C ILE A 121 -10.27 16.54 -0.11
N LEU A 122 -10.17 15.37 0.50
CA LEU A 122 -10.54 15.15 1.90
C LEU A 122 -9.59 15.84 2.88
N GLU A 123 -8.29 15.86 2.58
CA GLU A 123 -7.27 16.54 3.39
C GLU A 123 -6.40 17.49 2.54
N PRO A 124 -6.95 18.62 2.07
CA PRO A 124 -6.29 19.48 1.08
C PRO A 124 -5.03 20.19 1.59
N LYS A 125 -4.89 20.30 2.92
CA LYS A 125 -3.71 20.88 3.57
C LYS A 125 -2.54 19.91 3.66
N ARG A 126 -2.76 18.60 3.42
CA ARG A 126 -1.72 17.59 3.55
C ARG A 126 -0.90 17.51 2.27
N LYS A 127 0.31 18.05 2.30
CA LYS A 127 1.23 18.11 1.15
C LYS A 127 1.52 16.72 0.58
N LEU A 128 1.58 15.70 1.43
CA LEU A 128 1.79 14.31 1.02
C LEU A 128 0.72 13.81 0.03
N TYR A 129 -0.55 14.10 0.29
CA TYR A 129 -1.63 13.66 -0.62
C TYR A 129 -1.66 14.50 -1.89
N LYS A 130 -1.36 15.79 -1.79
CA LYS A 130 -1.17 16.66 -2.96
C LYS A 130 -0.06 16.15 -3.87
N TRP A 131 1.09 15.77 -3.29
CA TRP A 131 2.22 15.19 -4.03
C TRP A 131 1.81 13.94 -4.80
N ALA A 132 1.13 12.99 -4.14
CA ALA A 132 0.71 11.75 -4.78
C ALA A 132 -0.31 11.98 -5.90
N TYR A 133 -1.25 12.90 -5.70
CA TYR A 133 -2.19 13.29 -6.75
C TYR A 133 -1.49 13.96 -7.94
N TYR A 134 -0.58 14.91 -7.69
CA TYR A 134 0.14 15.60 -8.77
C TYR A 134 1.02 14.65 -9.56
N MET A 135 1.69 13.73 -8.88
CA MET A 135 2.40 12.62 -9.52
C MET A 135 1.46 11.78 -10.41
N ALA A 136 0.28 11.41 -9.90
CA ALA A 136 -0.69 10.59 -10.63
C ALA A 136 -1.19 11.23 -11.93
N ILE A 137 -1.29 12.57 -12.00
CA ILE A 137 -1.78 13.31 -13.17
C ILE A 137 -0.67 13.97 -13.99
N GLY A 138 0.60 13.72 -13.66
CA GLY A 138 1.75 14.29 -14.39
C GLY A 138 1.93 15.80 -14.20
N GLN A 139 1.50 16.37 -13.08
CA GLN A 139 1.82 17.75 -12.68
C GLN A 139 3.17 17.82 -11.95
N GLU A 140 3.71 19.03 -11.74
CA GLU A 140 4.98 19.21 -11.02
C GLU A 140 4.86 18.78 -9.55
N TYR A 141 5.56 17.70 -9.17
CA TYR A 141 5.49 17.09 -7.82
C TYR A 141 6.84 17.06 -7.09
N GLN A 142 7.95 17.29 -7.79
CA GLN A 142 9.31 17.12 -7.28
C GLN A 142 9.62 18.10 -6.12
N ASN A 143 9.16 19.34 -6.23
CA ASN A 143 9.33 20.33 -5.16
C ASN A 143 8.52 19.97 -3.90
N LEU A 144 7.31 19.40 -4.07
CA LEU A 144 6.54 18.88 -2.94
C LEU A 144 7.27 17.73 -2.24
N ALA A 145 7.89 16.82 -2.99
CA ALA A 145 8.67 15.73 -2.41
C ALA A 145 9.81 16.24 -1.53
N LYS A 146 10.58 17.25 -2.00
CA LYS A 146 11.65 17.89 -1.21
C LYS A 146 11.12 18.54 0.08
N GLU A 147 9.98 19.23 0.01
CA GLU A 147 9.36 19.83 1.19
C GLU A 147 8.89 18.78 2.21
N ILE A 148 8.30 17.68 1.73
CA ILE A 148 7.83 16.57 2.58
C ILE A 148 9.02 15.87 3.26
N LEU A 149 10.11 15.62 2.53
CA LEU A 149 11.30 14.96 3.09
C LEU A 149 11.99 15.78 4.19
N ASN A 150 11.80 17.11 4.19
CA ASN A 150 12.26 18.01 5.26
C ASN A 150 11.28 18.11 6.44
N ASN A 151 10.09 17.50 6.37
CA ASN A 151 9.11 17.52 7.44
C ASN A 151 9.22 16.26 8.31
N THR A 152 9.85 16.40 9.49
CA THR A 152 10.05 15.29 10.43
C THR A 152 8.77 14.60 10.90
N GLU A 153 7.64 15.31 10.98
CA GLU A 153 6.36 14.74 11.40
C GLU A 153 5.77 13.82 10.32
N GLU A 154 5.86 14.22 9.05
CA GLU A 154 5.39 13.39 7.92
C GLU A 154 6.28 12.15 7.77
N ILE A 155 7.59 12.30 7.91
CA ILE A 155 8.53 11.16 7.90
C ILE A 155 8.20 10.18 9.03
N LYS A 156 7.97 10.68 10.25
CA LYS A 156 7.59 9.85 11.39
C LYS A 156 6.27 9.13 11.14
N TRP A 157 5.27 9.86 10.65
CA TRP A 157 3.95 9.29 10.34
C TRP A 157 4.05 8.16 9.31
N LEU A 158 4.84 8.33 8.25
CA LEU A 158 5.08 7.28 7.26
C LEU A 158 5.73 6.05 7.89
N LYS A 159 6.80 6.22 8.67
CA LYS A 159 7.48 5.10 9.36
C LYS A 159 6.55 4.30 10.27
N GLU A 160 5.62 4.98 10.97
CA GLU A 160 4.62 4.33 11.82
C GLU A 160 3.65 3.43 11.04
N ARG A 161 3.51 3.60 9.72
CA ARG A 161 2.67 2.74 8.87
C ARG A 161 3.38 1.45 8.42
N GLY A 162 4.68 1.29 8.70
CA GLY A 162 5.50 0.16 8.27
C GLY A 162 5.68 0.09 6.77
N PHE A 163 5.66 -1.12 6.19
CA PHE A 163 5.96 -1.32 4.78
C PHE A 163 5.21 -0.38 3.79
N PRO A 164 3.89 -0.12 3.93
CA PRO A 164 3.24 0.89 3.09
C PRO A 164 3.86 2.29 3.16
N GLY A 165 4.30 2.69 4.34
CA GLY A 165 4.95 3.98 4.56
C GLY A 165 6.38 4.02 4.03
N GLU A 166 7.16 2.95 4.22
CA GLU A 166 8.50 2.82 3.63
C GLU A 166 8.45 2.86 2.11
N TYR A 167 7.49 2.15 1.49
CA TYR A 167 7.26 2.23 0.04
C TYR A 167 7.01 3.67 -0.44
N VAL A 168 6.21 4.44 0.30
CA VAL A 168 5.96 5.86 -0.03
C VAL A 168 7.23 6.70 0.17
N LEU A 169 8.03 6.44 1.21
CA LEU A 169 9.30 7.14 1.44
C LEU A 169 10.27 6.92 0.29
N GLU A 170 10.43 5.69 -0.18
CA GLU A 170 11.25 5.37 -1.36
C GLU A 170 10.80 6.17 -2.59
N GLN A 171 9.49 6.20 -2.84
CA GLN A 171 8.91 6.98 -3.96
C GLN A 171 9.15 8.49 -3.81
N LEU A 172 9.12 9.02 -2.58
CA LEU A 172 9.45 10.43 -2.32
C LEU A 172 10.93 10.71 -2.62
N TYR A 173 11.85 9.83 -2.21
CA TYR A 173 13.27 9.97 -2.53
C TYR A 173 13.51 9.96 -4.04
N THR A 174 12.98 8.96 -4.75
CA THR A 174 13.08 8.86 -6.21
C THR A 174 12.51 10.09 -6.92
N SER A 175 11.41 10.66 -6.40
CA SER A 175 10.81 11.90 -6.93
C SER A 175 11.76 13.09 -6.90
N THR A 176 12.78 13.09 -6.04
CA THR A 176 13.75 14.19 -5.95
C THR A 176 14.96 14.02 -6.87
N GLU A 177 15.18 12.81 -7.38
CA GLU A 177 16.33 12.44 -8.21
C GLU A 177 16.05 12.57 -9.72
N ILE A 178 14.78 12.55 -10.11
CA ILE A 178 14.34 12.71 -11.51
C ILE A 178 14.31 14.21 -11.86
N ASN A 179 15.32 14.68 -12.59
CA ASN A 179 15.39 16.02 -13.19
C ASN A 179 14.84 16.04 -14.62
#